data_AF-Q2W8C9-F1
#
_entry.id   AF-Q2W8C9-F1
#
_cell.length_a   1.000
_cell.length_b   1.000
_cell.length_c   1.000
_cell.angle_alpha   90.00
_cell.angle_beta   90.00
_cell.angle_gamma   90.00
#
_symmetry.space_group_name_H-M   'P 1'
#
loop_
_entity.id
_entity.type
_entity.pdbx_description
1 polymer ?
#
loop_
_entity_poly.entity_id
_entity_poly.type
_entity_poly.pdbx_seq_one_letter_code
_entity_poly.pdbx_strand_id
1 'polypeptide(L)' 'MKLVRGHIKRLTDLIEAEYHGRDFDRHEAYRLAMTLAEASPEIRDTMRRVASRMTPSGLQA' A
#
# COMPACT_ATOMS: atom_id res chain seq x y z
N MET A 1 -13.82 7.93 -8.86
CA MET A 1 -12.95 6.82 -9.31
C MET A 1 -11.53 7.21 -9.76
N LYS A 2 -11.23 8.43 -10.23
CA LYS A 2 -9.86 8.83 -10.65
C LYS A 2 -8.78 8.71 -9.55
N LEU A 3 -9.15 8.99 -8.30
CA LEU A 3 -8.24 8.92 -7.14
C LEU A 3 -7.72 7.49 -6.87
N VAL A 4 -8.61 6.50 -6.93
CA VAL A 4 -8.28 5.06 -6.70
C VAL A 4 -7.24 4.57 -7.71
N ARG A 5 -7.39 4.93 -8.99
CA ARG A 5 -6.44 4.56 -10.05
C ARG A 5 -5.04 5.15 -9.80
N GLY A 6 -4.98 6.39 -9.32
CA GLY A 6 -3.72 7.04 -8.93
C GLY A 6 -3.04 6.32 -7.77
N HIS A 7 -3.80 5.96 -6.74
CA HIS A 7 -3.29 5.22 -5.58
C HIS A 7 -2.82 3.81 -5.94
N ILE A 8 -3.54 3.09 -6.82
CA ILE A 8 -3.10 1.78 -7.33
C ILE A 8 -1.76 1.93 -8.06
N LYS A 9 -1.66 2.87 -9.01
CA LYS A 9 -0.42 3.09 -9.75
C LYS A 9 0.74 3.40 -8.81
N ARG A 10 0.54 4.31 -7.86
CA ARG A 10 1.60 4.69 -6.91
C ARG A 10 2.02 3.53 -6.02
N LEU A 11 1.07 2.72 -5.55
CA LEU A 11 1.37 1.53 -4.76
C LEU A 11 2.16 0.49 -5.57
N THR A 12 1.80 0.28 -6.84
CA THR A 12 2.57 -0.58 -7.76
C THR A 12 3.99 -0.07 -7.95
N ASP A 13 4.17 1.23 -8.22
CA ASP A 13 5.50 1.82 -8.43
C ASP A 13 6.41 1.64 -7.18
N LEU A 14 5.84 1.74 -5.97
CA LEU A 14 6.56 1.51 -4.71
C LEU A 14 6.94 0.03 -4.53
N ILE A 15 6.04 -0.91 -4.82
CA ILE A 15 6.33 -2.35 -4.72
C ILE A 15 7.39 -2.77 -5.74
N GLU A 16 7.34 -2.23 -6.96
CA GLU A 16 8.38 -2.45 -7.96
C GLU A 16 9.73 -1.87 -7.51
N ALA A 17 9.74 -0.71 -6.83
CA ALA A 17 10.95 -0.17 -6.25
C ALA A 17 11.55 -1.13 -5.20
N GLU A 18 10.75 -1.68 -4.29
CA GLU A 18 11.19 -2.68 -3.32
C GLU A 18 11.78 -3.92 -4.01
N TYR A 19 11.08 -4.45 -5.03
CA TYR A 19 11.52 -5.63 -5.79
C TYR A 19 12.87 -5.41 -6.48
N HIS A 20 13.12 -4.21 -7.01
CA HIS A 20 14.36 -3.84 -7.67
C HIS A 20 15.47 -3.36 -6.72
N GLY A 21 15.27 -3.42 -5.40
CA GLY A 21 16.25 -2.93 -4.42
C GLY A 21 16.48 -1.41 -4.46
N ARG A 22 15.49 -0.66 -4.95
CA ARG A 22 15.48 0.81 -4.93
C ARG A 22 14.85 1.33 -3.64
N ASP A 23 14.94 2.63 -3.42
CA ASP A 23 14.31 3.28 -2.27
C ASP A 23 12.82 2.97 -2.21
N PHE A 24 12.43 2.36 -1.09
CA PHE A 24 11.06 1.94 -0.84
C PHE A 24 10.51 2.60 0.43
N ASP A 25 9.55 3.51 0.25
CA ASP A 25 8.84 4.12 1.37
C ASP A 25 7.72 3.17 1.85
N ARG A 26 8.06 2.35 2.85
CA ARG A 26 7.12 1.43 3.53
C ARG A 26 5.92 2.16 4.11
N HIS A 27 6.10 3.37 4.63
CA HIS A 27 5.02 4.12 5.28
C HIS A 27 4.04 4.70 4.25
N GLU A 28 4.54 5.16 3.10
CA GLU A 28 3.68 5.53 1.97
C GLU A 28 2.91 4.33 1.42
N ALA A 29 3.57 3.18 1.24
CA ALA A 29 2.93 1.96 0.77
C ALA A 29 1.82 1.49 1.72
N TYR A 30 2.07 1.54 3.03
CA TYR A 30 1.05 1.25 4.06
C TYR A 30 -0.17 2.16 3.91
N ARG A 31 0.02 3.48 3.85
CA ARG A 31 -1.08 4.45 3.75
C ARG A 31 -1.91 4.24 2.48
N LEU A 32 -1.25 4.04 1.35
CA LEU A 32 -1.93 3.79 0.07
C LEU A 32 -2.76 2.50 0.11
N ALA A 33 -2.19 1.42 0.66
CA ALA A 33 -2.92 0.17 0.84
C ALA A 33 -4.15 0.34 1.74
N MET A 34 -4.02 1.02 2.88
CA MET A 34 -5.17 1.31 3.77
C MET A 34 -6.25 2.15 3.08
N THR A 35 -5.86 3.22 2.36
CA THR A 35 -6.80 4.06 1.61
C THR A 35 -7.52 3.26 0.52
N LEU A 36 -6.83 2.36 -0.18
CA LEU A 36 -7.46 1.48 -1.18
C LEU A 36 -8.42 0.48 -0.54
N ALA A 37 -8.11 -0.02 0.66
CA ALA A 37 -8.98 -0.94 1.39
C ALA A 37 -10.29 -0.29 1.84
N GLU A 38 -10.24 0.99 2.20
CA GLU A 38 -11.41 1.80 2.55
C GLU A 38 -12.22 2.17 1.31
N ALA A 39 -11.56 2.56 0.22
CA ALA A 39 -12.20 3.05 -0.99
C ALA A 39 -12.87 1.96 -1.84
N SER A 40 -12.43 0.69 -1.73
CA SER A 40 -12.99 -0.42 -2.51
C SER A 40 -13.20 -1.68 -1.65
N PRO A 41 -14.47 -2.02 -1.33
CA PRO A 41 -14.79 -3.22 -0.56
C PRO A 41 -14.28 -4.52 -1.19
N GLU A 42 -14.25 -4.61 -2.52
CA GLU A 42 -13.85 -5.80 -3.29
C GLU A 42 -12.40 -6.21 -3.04
N ILE A 43 -11.51 -5.24 -2.82
CA ILE A 43 -10.08 -5.47 -2.60
C ILE A 43 -9.65 -5.23 -1.15
N ARG A 44 -10.61 -4.96 -0.26
CA ARG A 44 -10.36 -4.55 1.12
C ARG A 44 -9.42 -5.48 1.86
N ASP A 45 -9.73 -6.77 1.88
CA ASP A 45 -8.97 -7.75 2.65
C ASP A 45 -7.58 -7.97 2.06
N THR A 46 -7.47 -7.95 0.74
CA THR A 46 -6.19 -8.01 0.04
C THR A 46 -5.32 -6.81 0.39
N MET A 47 -5.87 -5.61 0.31
CA MET A 47 -5.14 -4.38 0.62
C MET A 47 -4.78 -4.27 2.11
N ARG A 48 -5.62 -4.76 3.03
CA ARG A 48 -5.28 -4.87 4.46
C ARG A 48 -4.09 -5.80 4.68
N ARG A 49 -4.05 -6.96 4.01
CA ARG A 49 -2.89 -7.87 4.08
C ARG A 49 -1.61 -7.23 3.54
N VAL A 50 -1.71 -6.47 2.45
CA VAL A 50 -0.59 -5.68 1.92
C VAL A 50 -0.13 -4.68 2.98
N ALA A 51 -1.04 -3.88 3.55
CA ALA A 51 -0.73 -2.93 4.61
C ALA A 51 -0.07 -3.62 5.81
N SER A 52 -0.59 -4.76 6.27
CA SER A 52 0.00 -5.50 7.39
C SER A 52 1.46 -5.90 7.16
N ARG A 53 1.84 -6.22 5.92
CA ARG A 53 3.24 -6.53 5.54
C ARG A 53 4.14 -5.29 5.47
N MET A 54 3.53 -4.13 5.22
CA MET A 54 4.23 -2.84 5.19
C MET A 54 4.28 -2.14 6.55
N THR A 55 3.64 -2.72 7.59
CA THR A 55 3.66 -2.20 8.96
C THR A 55 5.11 -1.98 9.40
N PRO A 56 5.52 -0.72 9.64
CA PRO A 56 6.84 -0.45 10.20
C PRO A 56 6.96 -1.16 11.55
N SER A 57 8.12 -1.71 11.86
CA SER A 57 8.37 -2.47 13.09
C SER A 57 8.13 -1.70 14.41
N GLY A 58 7.76 -0.42 14.35
CA GLY A 58 7.35 0.42 15.47
C GLY A 58 5.85 0.77 15.51
N LEU A 59 5.01 0.13 14.70
CA LEU A 59 3.56 0.35 14.61
C LEU A 59 2.74 -0.85 15.13
N GLN A 60 3.32 -1.60 16.06
CA GLN A 60 2.57 -2.54 16.92
C GLN A 60 2.11 -1.75 18.15
N ALA A 61 0.80 -1.52 18.24
CA ALA A 61 0.15 -1.13 19.47
C ALA A 61 0.21 -2.26 20.51
#